data_AF-A0A8T4MBJ9-F1
#
_entry.id   AF-A0A8T4MBJ9-F1
#
_cell.length_a   1.000
_cell.length_b   1.000
_cell.length_c   1.000
_cell.angle_alpha   90.00
_cell.angle_beta   90.00
_cell.angle_gamma   90.00
#
_symmetry.space_group_name_H-M   'P 1'
#
loop_
_entity.id
_entity.type
_entity.pdbx_description
1 polymer ?
#
loop_
_entity_poly.entity_id
_entity_poly.type
_entity_poly.pdbx_seq_one_letter_code
_entity_poly.pdbx_strand_id
1 'polypeptide(L)'
;MFGVEEDGTWNIEFMTPCEHLGENNLCMIYDKRPKICREYSQDDCPHHNDYEEAYTFETIEDVDKYIREEFLPMLEKKRKIKKNETQD
;
A
#
# COMPACT_ATOMS: atom_id res chain seq x y z
N MET A 1 -7.39 -1.86 3.39
CA MET A 1 -6.29 -0.93 3.72
C MET A 1 -5.40 -0.81 2.50
N PHE A 2 -4.90 0.37 2.20
CA PHE A 2 -4.04 0.64 1.05
C PHE A 2 -2.72 1.19 1.58
N GLY A 3 -1.62 0.50 1.29
CA GLY A 3 -0.26 0.91 1.66
C GLY A 3 0.50 1.39 0.43
N VAL A 4 1.23 2.49 0.54
CA VAL A 4 2.18 2.93 -0.49
C VAL A 4 3.60 2.71 0.02
N GLU A 5 4.42 2.07 -0.78
CA GLU A 5 5.82 1.80 -0.50
C GLU A 5 6.74 2.98 -0.86
N GLU A 6 7.94 3.05 -0.27
CA GLU A 6 8.93 4.11 -0.58
C GLU A 6 9.34 4.13 -2.06
N ASP A 7 9.29 2.99 -2.74
CA ASP A 7 9.60 2.86 -4.17
C ASP A 7 8.43 3.24 -5.10
N GLY A 8 7.27 3.59 -4.53
CA GLY A 8 6.06 3.95 -5.25
C GLY A 8 5.15 2.77 -5.62
N THR A 9 5.41 1.57 -5.08
CA THR A 9 4.53 0.42 -5.19
C THR A 9 3.26 0.62 -4.35
N TRP A 10 2.11 0.25 -4.92
CA TRP A 10 0.81 0.33 -4.24
C TRP A 10 0.34 -1.07 -3.87
N ASN A 11 0.09 -1.28 -2.59
CA ASN A 11 -0.44 -2.52 -2.06
C ASN A 11 -1.86 -2.32 -1.55
N ILE A 12 -2.69 -3.36 -1.75
CA ILE A 12 -4.03 -3.43 -1.20
C ILE A 12 -4.06 -4.60 -0.24
N GLU A 13 -4.30 -4.29 1.03
CA GLU A 13 -4.49 -5.29 2.07
C GLU A 13 -5.98 -5.51 2.35
N PHE A 14 -6.37 -6.79 2.36
CA PHE A 14 -7.71 -7.25 2.69
C PHE A 14 -7.71 -7.97 4.04
N MET A 15 -8.30 -7.34 5.06
CA MET A 15 -8.48 -7.93 6.40
C MET A 15 -9.67 -8.89 6.45
N THR A 16 -9.71 -9.84 5.51
CA THR A 16 -10.81 -10.82 5.39
C THR A 16 -10.26 -12.22 5.18
N PRO A 17 -10.86 -13.25 5.79
CA PRO A 17 -10.43 -14.62 5.55
C PRO A 17 -10.66 -15.00 4.08
N CYS A 18 -9.71 -15.76 3.53
CA CYS A 18 -9.82 -16.29 2.16
C CYS A 18 -11.04 -17.23 2.06
N GLU A 19 -11.86 -17.08 1.01
CA GLU A 19 -13.04 -17.93 0.76
C GLU A 19 -12.70 -19.41 0.54
N HIS A 20 -11.44 -19.71 0.22
CA HIS A 20 -10.94 -21.07 0.03
C HIS A 20 -10.22 -21.63 1.27
N LEU A 21 -10.25 -20.91 2.40
CA LEU A 21 -9.70 -21.40 3.67
C LEU A 21 -10.66 -22.40 4.30
N GLY A 22 -10.18 -23.62 4.55
CA GLY A 22 -10.96 -24.67 5.22
C GLY A 22 -10.96 -24.53 6.74
N GLU A 23 -11.79 -25.33 7.40
CA GLU A 23 -11.93 -25.35 8.87
C GLU A 23 -10.64 -25.71 9.61
N ASN A 24 -9.70 -26.37 8.93
CA ASN A 24 -8.39 -26.75 9.46
C ASN A 24 -7.29 -25.73 9.15
N ASN A 25 -7.64 -24.52 8.72
CA ASN A 25 -6.70 -23.48 8.27
C ASN A 25 -5.82 -23.90 7.08
N LEU A 26 -6.26 -24.89 6.29
CA LEU A 26 -5.59 -25.29 5.04
C LEU A 26 -6.34 -24.75 3.82
N CYS A 27 -5.59 -24.43 2.77
CA CYS A 27 -6.16 -24.01 1.50
C CYS A 27 -6.84 -25.19 0.79
N MET A 28 -8.15 -25.08 0.54
CA MET A 28 -8.95 -26.13 -0.12
C MET A 28 -8.67 -26.27 -1.62
N ILE A 29 -8.01 -25.29 -2.24
CA ILE A 29 -7.68 -25.27 -3.68
C ILE A 29 -6.17 -25.36 -3.94
N TYR A 30 -5.42 -26.09 -3.10
CA TYR A 30 -3.95 -26.07 -3.07
C TYR A 30 -3.29 -26.21 -4.46
N ASP A 31 -3.78 -27.13 -5.29
CA ASP A 31 -3.26 -27.40 -6.65
C ASP A 31 -3.59 -26.29 -7.66
N LYS A 32 -4.66 -25.54 -7.41
CA LYS A 32 -5.17 -24.46 -8.27
C LYS A 32 -4.89 -23.08 -7.69
N ARG A 33 -4.04 -22.98 -6.65
CA ARG A 33 -3.69 -21.70 -6.02
C ARG A 33 -3.30 -20.67 -7.08
N PRO A 34 -3.80 -19.43 -7.02
CA PRO A 34 -3.37 -18.38 -7.92
C PRO A 34 -1.88 -18.09 -7.71
N LYS A 35 -1.26 -17.44 -8.69
CA LYS A 35 0.18 -17.13 -8.70
C LYS A 35 0.63 -16.42 -7.41
N ILE A 36 -0.13 -15.41 -6.97
CA ILE A 36 0.13 -14.67 -5.72
C ILE A 36 0.26 -15.57 -4.48
N CYS A 37 -0.62 -16.57 -4.30
CA CYS A 37 -0.55 -17.49 -3.17
C CYS A 37 0.53 -18.59 -3.33
N ARG A 38 1.03 -18.81 -4.55
CA ARG A 38 2.13 -19.74 -4.81
C ARG A 38 3.49 -19.09 -4.58
N GLU A 39 3.58 -17.79 -4.85
CA GLU A 39 4.81 -17.01 -4.75
C GLU A 39 4.98 -16.34 -3.40
N TYR A 40 3.93 -16.28 -2.58
CA TYR A 40 4.01 -15.75 -1.21
C TYR A 40 5.05 -16.48 -0.38
N SER A 41 6.08 -15.75 0.08
CA SER A 41 7.05 -16.21 1.07
C SER A 41 6.67 -15.75 2.48
N GLN A 42 7.04 -16.54 3.48
CA GLN A 42 6.97 -16.06 4.87
C GLN A 42 7.97 -14.93 5.15
N ASP A 43 9.03 -14.86 4.34
CA ASP A 43 9.98 -13.76 4.36
C ASP A 43 9.37 -12.44 3.87
N ASP A 44 8.15 -12.45 3.31
CA ASP A 44 7.40 -11.26 2.90
C ASP A 44 6.32 -10.89 3.92
N CYS A 45 6.29 -11.55 5.10
CA CYS A 45 5.26 -11.33 6.10
C CYS A 45 5.42 -9.95 6.76
N PRO A 46 4.44 -9.03 6.65
CA PRO A 46 4.52 -7.70 7.24
C PRO A 46 4.66 -7.71 8.77
N HIS A 47 4.31 -8.83 9.42
CA HIS A 47 4.44 -8.97 10.86
C HIS A 47 5.87 -9.29 11.33
N HIS A 48 6.68 -9.90 10.46
CA HIS A 48 8.05 -10.33 10.80
C HIS A 48 9.13 -9.46 10.15
N ASN A 49 8.74 -8.58 9.22
CA ASN A 49 9.63 -7.63 8.57
C ASN A 49 9.44 -6.22 9.11
N ASP A 50 10.55 -5.48 9.24
CA ASP A 50 10.53 -4.01 9.36
C ASP A 50 10.20 -3.45 7.97
N TYR A 51 8.92 -3.43 7.62
CA TYR A 51 8.44 -2.75 6.44
C TYR A 51 7.81 -1.41 6.86
N GLU A 52 8.35 -0.30 6.36
CA GLU A 52 7.77 1.04 6.59
C GLU A 52 6.83 1.40 5.44
N GLU A 53 5.54 1.55 5.77
CA GLU A 53 4.57 2.12 4.83
C GLU A 53 4.78 3.63 4.76
N ALA A 54 5.00 4.16 3.56
CA ALA A 54 5.09 5.60 3.37
C ALA A 54 3.73 6.26 3.64
N TYR A 55 2.63 5.59 3.27
CA TYR A 55 1.26 6.02 3.53
C TYR A 55 0.33 4.83 3.70
N THR A 56 -0.62 4.95 4.64
CA THR A 56 -1.68 3.96 4.89
C THR A 56 -3.05 4.65 4.78
N PHE A 57 -3.96 4.09 3.99
CA PHE A 57 -5.34 4.57 3.86
C PHE A 57 -6.33 3.42 4.15
N GLU A 58 -7.27 3.63 5.06
CA GLU A 58 -8.29 2.63 5.36
C GLU A 58 -9.59 2.91 4.59
N THR A 59 -9.85 4.19 4.31
CA THR A 59 -11.07 4.69 3.70
C THR A 59 -10.77 5.64 2.54
N ILE A 60 -11.80 5.96 1.74
CA ILE A 60 -11.69 6.96 0.66
C ILE A 60 -11.46 8.34 1.27
N GLU A 61 -12.06 8.60 2.43
CA GLU A 61 -11.92 9.85 3.17
C GLU A 61 -10.48 10.10 3.63
N ASP A 62 -9.72 9.06 3.96
CA ASP A 62 -8.29 9.18 4.31
C ASP A 62 -7.47 9.67 3.11
N VAL A 63 -7.81 9.18 1.90
CA VAL A 63 -7.18 9.63 0.64
C VAL A 63 -7.50 11.10 0.38
N ASP A 64 -8.77 11.49 0.53
CA ASP A 64 -9.20 12.88 0.34
C ASP A 64 -8.50 13.83 1.33
N LYS A 65 -8.36 13.41 2.59
CA LYS A 65 -7.64 14.15 3.62
C LYS A 65 -6.17 14.32 3.24
N TYR A 66 -5.49 13.25 2.85
CA TYR A 66 -4.10 13.30 2.41
C TYR A 66 -3.89 14.24 1.21
N ILE A 67 -4.78 14.18 0.21
CA ILE A 67 -4.70 15.06 -0.95
C ILE A 67 -4.76 16.52 -0.53
N ARG A 68 -5.71 16.88 0.35
CA ARG A 68 -5.96 18.26 0.78
C ARG A 68 -4.88 18.80 1.71
N GLU A 69 -4.46 18.00 2.67
CA GLU A 69 -3.62 18.46 3.79
C GLU A 69 -2.12 18.30 3.51
N GLU A 70 -1.71 17.35 2.68
CA GLU A 70 -0.30 17.07 2.43
C GLU A 70 0.10 17.25 0.97
N PHE A 71 -0.60 16.57 0.05
CA PHE A 71 -0.19 16.50 -1.35
C PHE A 71 -0.30 17.86 -2.08
N LEU A 72 -1.45 18.53 -1.99
CA LEU A 72 -1.66 19.83 -2.63
C LEU A 72 -0.70 20.92 -2.08
N PRO A 73 -0.54 21.08 -0.75
CA PRO A 73 0.45 22.02 -0.21
C PRO A 73 1.88 21.71 -0.65
N MET A 74 2.26 20.43 -0.75
CA MET A 74 3.57 20.03 -1.27
C MET A 74 3.77 20.48 -2.72
N LEU A 75 2.77 20.27 -3.59
CA LEU A 75 2.83 20.70 -4.99
C LEU A 75 2.95 22.22 -5.13
N GLU A 76 2.22 22.99 -4.32
CA GLU A 76 2.32 24.44 -4.31
C GLU A 76 3.71 24.93 -3.91
N LYS A 77 4.32 24.33 -2.87
CA LYS A 77 5.70 24.63 -2.47
C LYS A 77 6.68 24.35 -3.60
N LYS A 78 6.59 23.17 -4.24
CA LYS A 78 7.44 22.79 -5.38
C LYS A 78 7.32 23.77 -6.55
N ARG A 79 6.10 24.24 -6.85
CA ARG A 79 5.87 25.26 -7.90
C ARG A 79 6.50 26.60 -7.57
N LYS A 80 6.44 27.05 -6.31
CA LYS A 80 7.07 28.30 -5.86
C LYS A 80 8.60 28.23 -5.95
N ILE A 81 9.20 27.10 -5.55
CA ILE A 81 10.65 26.88 -5.64
C ILE A 81 11.12 26.97 -7.10
N LYS A 82 10.50 26.23 -8.01
CA LYS A 82 10.83 26.29 -9.45
C LYS A 82 10.73 27.69 -10.02
N LYS A 83 9.73 28.47 -9.60
CA LYS A 83 9.55 29.85 -10.07
C LYS A 83 10.68 30.77 -9.59
N ASN A 84 11.17 30.57 -8.37
CA ASN A 84 12.30 31.33 -7.82
C ASN A 84 13.63 30.96 -8.49
N GLU A 85 13.81 29.69 -8.89
CA GLU A 85 15.01 29.22 -9.61
C GLU A 85 15.07 29.66 -11.07
N THR A 86 13.93 29.99 -11.68
CA THR A 86 13.85 30.46 -13.09
C THR A 86 13.92 31.99 -13.19
N GLN A 87 14.06 32.69 -12.06
CA GLN A 87 14.10 34.15 -11.97
C GLN A 87 15.50 34.72 -11.67
N ASP A 88 16.52 33.86 -11.65
CA ASP A 88 17.96 34.18 -11.62
C ASP A 88 18.62 33.79 -12.97
#